data_AF-A0A2D5ZQ97-F1
#
_entry.id   AF-A0A2D5ZQ97-F1
#
_cell.length_a   1.000
_cell.length_b   1.000
_cell.length_c   1.000
_cell.angle_alpha   90.00
_cell.angle_beta   90.00
_cell.angle_gamma   90.00
#
_symmetry.space_group_name_H-M   'P 1'
#
loop_
_entity.id
_entity.type
_entity.pdbx_description
1 polymer ?
#
loop_
_entity_poly.entity_id
_entity_poly.type
_entity_poly.pdbx_seq_one_letter_code
_entity_poly.pdbx_strand_id
1 'polypeptide(L)'
;MNYQIVEALGAIVRDKQIDKEFLLETVKEGLVSAVKRKMRARRNLDNVDVEIDQKSGQISILMVKKIVDEIEEDEYEEILIEEAQEIDPAAKIGEEITIRIPYETFGRNAIQTAKQVIVQKLREAEREKIYEEYSAKLGEIVTGSVQQASRGNLIVTLGKTEAILRSRHQIRRERYRQGDRIRAMVHSVQSEAKRDPMIELSRNHPAMLAQLFAAEVPEISEGIVEIKAVAREAGDRAKVAVLSNDPAIDPVGACVGIKGSRVLSVAQEFNGEKMDVVQWDDDPTVFLTKALSPARVTEVMIDEASDEAKVTVVVKDDQLSLAIGRSGQNARLAARLTGFRIDIISETEYREILDEINRRDIDIAEIAGLENDEAERFRAAGYTSLRGLAGITEEKLSRIPGIEAERAHGLIEAIQEAFGRFEEDDDEGDGGSRGESVESEPEEKAEAAPSTEAPQQ
;
A
#
# COMPACT_ATOMS: atom_id res chain seq x y z
N MET A 1 32.68 43.58 -1.67
CA MET A 1 31.52 42.83 -2.21
C MET A 1 31.71 41.32 -2.19
N ASN A 2 32.94 40.78 -2.20
CA ASN A 2 33.19 39.30 -2.20
C ASN A 2 32.96 38.59 -0.85
N TYR A 3 33.05 39.29 0.28
CA TYR A 3 32.82 38.69 1.61
C TYR A 3 31.39 38.15 1.80
N GLN A 4 30.39 38.74 1.12
CA GLN A 4 28.99 38.29 1.21
C GLN A 4 28.76 36.93 0.57
N ILE A 5 29.54 36.55 -0.44
CA ILE A 5 29.43 35.25 -1.11
C ILE A 5 30.04 34.16 -0.22
N VAL A 6 31.22 34.41 0.36
CA VAL A 6 31.87 33.48 1.32
C VAL A 6 31.01 33.29 2.56
N GLU A 7 30.46 34.38 3.10
CA GLU A 7 29.61 34.34 4.28
C GLU A 7 28.28 33.61 3.98
N ALA A 8 27.67 33.86 2.82
CA ALA A 8 26.49 33.12 2.38
C ALA A 8 26.78 31.63 2.19
N LEU A 9 27.86 31.27 1.47
CA LEU A 9 28.28 29.88 1.31
C LEU A 9 28.58 29.22 2.66
N GLY A 10 29.25 29.92 3.58
CA GLY A 10 29.56 29.42 4.92
C GLY A 10 28.34 29.30 5.84
N ALA A 11 27.35 30.19 5.72
CA ALA A 11 26.06 30.05 6.40
C ALA A 11 25.30 28.83 5.84
N ILE A 12 25.31 28.65 4.53
CA ILE A 12 24.64 27.53 3.85
C ILE A 12 25.25 26.18 4.24
N VAL A 13 26.58 26.05 4.24
CA VAL A 13 27.29 24.82 4.68
C VAL A 13 26.90 24.46 6.11
N ARG A 14 26.80 25.46 7.01
CA ARG A 14 26.43 25.25 8.41
C ARG A 14 24.96 24.89 8.61
N ASP A 15 24.03 25.60 7.95
CA ASP A 15 22.58 25.39 8.13
C ASP A 15 22.08 24.10 7.48
N LYS A 16 22.71 23.69 6.38
CA LYS A 16 22.23 22.62 5.49
C LYS A 16 23.06 21.34 5.55
N GLN A 17 24.20 21.34 6.24
CA GLN A 17 25.11 20.18 6.36
C GLN A 17 25.41 19.56 4.99
N ILE A 18 25.83 20.41 4.05
CA ILE A 18 26.25 20.01 2.71
C ILE A 18 27.76 20.11 2.67
N ASP A 19 28.40 19.17 1.98
CA ASP A 19 29.84 19.21 1.77
C ASP A 19 30.24 20.50 1.01
N LYS A 20 31.25 21.19 1.52
CA LYS A 20 31.67 22.48 0.99
C LYS A 20 32.25 22.35 -0.41
N GLU A 21 32.95 21.26 -0.69
CA GLU A 21 33.62 21.01 -1.96
C GLU A 21 32.59 20.68 -3.04
N PHE A 22 31.63 19.80 -2.72
CA PHE A 22 30.49 19.51 -3.60
C PHE A 22 29.67 20.76 -3.96
N LEU A 23 29.39 21.63 -2.98
CA LEU A 23 28.67 22.87 -3.23
C LEU A 23 29.46 23.81 -4.15
N LEU A 24 30.78 23.92 -3.96
CA LEU A 24 31.63 24.76 -4.79
C LEU A 24 31.70 24.25 -6.23
N GLU A 25 31.87 22.95 -6.43
CA GLU A 25 31.88 22.32 -7.75
C GLU A 25 30.55 22.54 -8.49
N THR A 26 29.44 22.27 -7.82
CA THR A 26 28.09 22.48 -8.40
C THR A 26 27.85 23.95 -8.78
N VAL A 27 28.36 24.89 -7.96
CA VAL A 27 28.28 26.32 -8.26
C VAL A 27 29.15 26.69 -9.46
N LYS A 28 30.37 26.14 -9.58
CA LYS A 28 31.24 26.36 -10.75
C LYS A 28 30.56 25.95 -12.05
N GLU A 29 30.01 24.74 -12.12
CA GLU A 29 29.30 24.24 -13.31
C GLU A 29 28.14 25.15 -13.73
N GLY A 30 27.39 25.63 -12.75
CA GLY A 30 26.28 26.55 -12.98
C GLY A 30 26.75 27.92 -13.50
N LEU A 31 27.87 28.43 -12.97
CA LEU A 31 28.46 29.70 -13.42
C LEU A 31 29.02 29.58 -14.84
N VAL A 32 29.73 28.48 -15.13
CA VAL A 32 30.18 28.14 -16.49
C VAL A 32 28.98 28.18 -17.45
N SER A 33 27.89 27.49 -17.11
CA SER A 33 26.66 27.46 -17.92
C SER A 33 26.02 28.84 -18.12
N ALA A 34 26.14 29.75 -17.14
CA ALA A 34 25.64 31.12 -17.23
C ALA A 34 26.53 32.00 -18.13
N VAL A 35 27.86 31.85 -18.02
CA VAL A 35 28.82 32.55 -18.86
C VAL A 35 28.66 32.12 -20.32
N LYS A 36 28.60 30.81 -20.60
CA LYS A 36 28.37 30.27 -21.95
C LYS A 36 27.11 30.87 -22.60
N ARG A 37 26.01 30.99 -21.85
CA ARG A 37 24.76 31.64 -22.33
C ARG A 37 24.93 33.12 -22.62
N LYS A 38 25.65 33.86 -21.78
CA LYS A 38 25.83 35.30 -21.94
C LYS A 38 26.69 35.65 -23.16
N MET A 39 27.72 34.85 -23.44
CA MET A 39 28.62 35.04 -24.58
C MET A 39 27.93 34.83 -25.94
N ARG A 40 26.66 34.40 -25.98
CA ARG A 40 25.91 34.12 -27.21
C ARG A 40 26.68 33.22 -28.19
N ALA A 41 27.54 32.34 -27.67
CA ALA A 41 28.34 31.50 -28.54
C ALA A 41 27.42 30.59 -29.33
N ARG A 42 27.48 30.74 -30.65
CA ARG A 42 26.78 29.89 -31.62
C ARG A 42 27.35 28.48 -31.67
N ARG A 43 28.39 28.19 -30.88
CA ARG A 43 29.08 26.90 -30.76
C ARG A 43 29.38 26.58 -29.30
N ASN A 44 29.55 25.29 -29.01
CA ASN A 44 29.95 24.77 -27.71
C ASN A 44 31.30 25.37 -27.29
N LEU A 45 31.28 26.43 -26.47
CA LEU A 45 32.48 26.94 -25.80
C LEU A 45 32.93 25.90 -24.77
N ASP A 46 33.79 24.97 -25.14
CA ASP A 46 34.40 24.01 -24.20
C ASP A 46 35.66 24.59 -23.51
N ASN A 47 36.04 25.81 -23.87
CA ASN A 47 37.22 26.54 -23.40
C ASN A 47 36.97 27.46 -22.18
N VAL A 48 35.82 27.36 -21.51
CA VAL A 48 35.45 28.22 -20.38
C VAL A 48 35.31 27.40 -19.09
N ASP A 49 36.11 27.76 -18.08
CA ASP A 49 36.03 27.23 -16.72
C ASP A 49 35.89 28.38 -15.70
N VAL A 50 35.49 28.06 -14.47
CA VAL A 50 35.30 29.03 -13.39
C VAL A 50 36.06 28.59 -12.15
N GLU A 51 36.96 29.45 -11.67
CA GLU A 51 37.62 29.32 -10.39
C GLU A 51 36.92 30.17 -9.33
N ILE A 52 36.79 29.60 -8.13
CA ILE A 52 36.28 30.30 -6.94
C ILE A 52 37.33 30.17 -5.86
N ASP A 53 37.91 31.29 -5.44
CA ASP A 53 38.84 31.30 -4.30
C ASP A 53 38.06 31.05 -3.00
N GLN A 54 38.42 29.97 -2.30
CA GLN A 54 37.75 29.54 -1.08
C GLN A 54 37.92 30.50 0.12
N LYS A 55 38.95 31.36 0.11
CA LYS A 55 39.26 32.31 1.18
C LYS A 55 38.66 33.68 0.90
N SER A 56 38.85 34.18 -0.32
CA SER A 56 38.40 35.53 -0.70
C SER A 56 36.97 35.55 -1.28
N GLY A 57 36.47 34.42 -1.79
CA GLY A 57 35.20 34.33 -2.51
C GLY A 57 35.23 34.96 -3.90
N GLN A 58 36.42 35.31 -4.39
CA GLN A 58 36.57 35.89 -5.71
C GLN A 58 36.30 34.82 -6.77
N ILE A 59 35.40 35.16 -7.70
CA ILE A 59 35.04 34.32 -8.84
C ILE A 59 35.83 34.84 -10.05
N SER A 60 36.64 33.97 -10.63
CA SER A 60 37.42 34.24 -11.85
C SER A 60 37.00 33.28 -12.94
N ILE A 61 36.76 33.79 -14.14
CA ILE A 61 36.52 32.96 -15.32
C ILE A 61 37.87 32.69 -15.96
N LEU A 62 38.17 31.42 -16.18
CA LEU A 62 39.29 30.94 -16.97
C LEU A 62 38.79 30.73 -18.40
N MET A 63 39.47 31.34 -19.35
CA MET A 63 39.18 31.16 -20.77
C MET A 63 40.45 30.75 -21.48
N VAL A 64 40.41 29.60 -22.14
CA VAL A 64 41.52 29.15 -22.98
C VAL A 64 41.33 29.77 -24.36
N LYS A 65 42.31 30.54 -24.81
CA LYS A 65 42.31 31.19 -26.12
C LYS A 65 43.53 30.79 -26.92
N LYS A 66 43.37 30.65 -28.23
CA LYS A 66 44.45 30.38 -29.18
C LYS A 66 45.11 31.70 -29.59
N ILE A 67 46.43 31.73 -29.57
CA ILE A 67 47.21 32.91 -29.95
C ILE A 67 47.31 32.98 -31.47
N VAL A 68 46.81 34.07 -32.04
CA VAL A 68 46.77 34.32 -33.49
C VAL A 68 47.37 35.69 -33.84
N ASP A 69 47.72 35.88 -35.10
CA ASP A 69 48.21 37.15 -35.63
C ASP A 69 47.04 38.08 -36.03
N GLU A 70 45.92 37.50 -36.47
CA GLU A 70 44.69 38.19 -36.82
C GLU A 70 43.48 37.33 -36.36
N ILE A 71 42.43 37.96 -35.83
CA ILE A 71 41.23 37.26 -35.34
C ILE A 71 40.36 36.89 -36.55
N GLU A 72 40.24 35.61 -36.85
CA GLU A 72 39.51 35.09 -38.01
C GLU A 72 38.17 34.45 -37.63
N GLU A 73 38.10 33.75 -36.49
CA GLU A 73 36.95 32.91 -36.11
C GLU A 73 36.04 33.56 -35.07
N ASP A 74 36.55 33.80 -33.85
CA ASP A 74 35.78 34.32 -32.72
C ASP A 74 36.69 35.02 -31.70
N GLU A 75 36.33 36.24 -31.30
CA GLU A 75 37.01 37.03 -30.26
C GLU A 75 37.00 36.34 -28.88
N TYR A 76 36.14 35.33 -28.66
CA TYR A 76 36.12 34.52 -27.44
C TYR A 76 37.03 33.28 -27.48
N GLU A 77 37.49 32.84 -28.65
CA GLU A 77 38.37 31.69 -28.81
C GLU A 77 39.80 32.10 -29.20
N GLU A 78 39.98 33.32 -29.71
CA GLU A 78 41.25 33.84 -30.21
C GLU A 78 41.74 35.08 -29.45
N ILE A 79 43.07 35.23 -29.35
CA ILE A 79 43.75 36.41 -28.79
C ILE A 79 44.92 36.79 -29.68
N LEU A 80 45.12 38.09 -29.87
CA LEU A 80 46.26 38.61 -30.62
C LEU A 80 47.57 38.34 -29.86
N ILE A 81 48.65 38.05 -30.60
CA ILE A 81 49.97 37.83 -29.99
C ILE A 81 50.43 39.01 -29.11
N GLU A 82 50.08 40.25 -29.49
CA GLU A 82 50.40 41.45 -28.70
C GLU A 82 49.76 41.40 -27.31
N GLU A 83 48.46 41.08 -27.23
CA GLU A 83 47.72 40.96 -25.98
C GLU A 83 48.16 39.72 -25.17
N ALA A 84 48.48 38.62 -25.86
CA ALA A 84 48.99 37.41 -25.21
C ALA A 84 50.36 37.65 -24.56
N GLN A 85 51.24 38.45 -25.19
CA GLN A 85 52.56 38.80 -24.67
C GLN A 85 52.53 39.76 -23.48
N GLU A 86 51.44 40.53 -23.30
CA GLU A 86 51.22 41.30 -22.08
C GLU A 86 50.96 40.41 -20.86
N ILE A 87 50.34 39.25 -21.08
CA ILE A 87 50.00 38.28 -20.03
C ILE A 87 51.18 37.32 -19.77
N ASP A 88 51.78 36.80 -20.83
CA ASP A 88 52.97 35.95 -20.79
C ASP A 88 53.97 36.35 -21.89
N PRO A 89 55.10 36.99 -21.55
CA PRO A 89 56.11 37.39 -22.53
C PRO A 89 56.71 36.25 -23.36
N ALA A 90 56.53 34.99 -22.95
CA ALA A 90 56.98 33.81 -23.69
C ALA A 90 55.96 33.28 -24.72
N ALA A 91 54.77 33.88 -24.80
CA ALA A 91 53.68 33.46 -25.68
C ALA A 91 54.05 33.48 -27.17
N LYS A 92 53.67 32.41 -27.89
CA LYS A 92 53.90 32.25 -29.34
C LYS A 92 52.61 31.99 -30.12
N ILE A 93 52.57 32.42 -31.37
CA ILE A 93 51.48 32.13 -32.31
C ILE A 93 51.28 30.62 -32.42
N GLY A 94 50.02 30.18 -32.32
CA GLY A 94 49.61 28.79 -32.38
C GLY A 94 49.56 28.06 -31.03
N GLU A 95 50.03 28.67 -29.94
CA GLU A 95 49.88 28.14 -28.58
C GLU A 95 48.55 28.58 -27.96
N GLU A 96 48.10 27.87 -26.92
CA GLU A 96 46.93 28.23 -26.12
C GLU A 96 47.35 28.94 -24.84
N ILE A 97 46.68 30.04 -24.51
CA ILE A 97 46.89 30.79 -23.28
C ILE A 97 45.61 30.81 -22.44
N THR A 98 45.75 30.65 -21.13
CA THR A 98 44.62 30.75 -20.20
C THR A 98 44.53 32.17 -19.65
N ILE A 99 43.43 32.85 -19.96
CA ILE A 99 43.17 34.21 -19.52
C ILE A 99 42.26 34.17 -18.30
N ARG A 100 42.63 34.94 -17.25
CA ARG A 100 41.81 35.13 -16.05
C ARG A 100 41.02 36.42 -16.16
N ILE A 101 39.71 36.30 -16.31
CA ILE A 101 38.79 37.44 -16.40
C ILE A 101 37.99 37.52 -15.09
N PRO A 102 38.03 38.64 -14.36
CA PRO A 102 37.17 38.83 -13.20
C PRO A 102 35.69 38.70 -13.59
N TYR A 103 34.92 37.96 -12.80
CA TYR A 103 33.50 37.77 -13.08
C TYR A 103 32.70 39.10 -13.08
N GLU A 104 33.20 40.10 -12.36
CA GLU A 104 32.65 41.47 -12.26
C GLU A 104 32.69 42.23 -13.59
N THR A 105 33.63 41.90 -14.50
CA THR A 105 33.75 42.48 -15.84
C THR A 105 32.50 42.25 -16.69
N PHE A 106 31.72 41.21 -16.35
CA PHE A 106 30.43 40.94 -16.96
C PHE A 106 29.29 41.80 -16.36
N GLY A 107 29.61 42.78 -15.53
CA GLY A 107 28.68 43.76 -14.97
C GLY A 107 27.77 43.20 -13.88
N ARG A 108 26.94 44.07 -13.30
CA ARG A 108 26.04 43.76 -12.17
C ARG A 108 25.07 42.59 -12.44
N ASN A 109 24.65 42.42 -13.70
CA ASN A 109 23.75 41.35 -14.10
C ASN A 109 24.41 39.97 -13.93
N ALA A 110 25.72 39.85 -14.16
CA ALA A 110 26.43 38.58 -13.99
C ALA A 110 26.41 38.15 -12.52
N ILE A 111 26.69 39.07 -11.58
CA ILE A 111 26.64 38.80 -10.14
C ILE A 111 25.25 38.32 -9.70
N GLN A 112 24.18 38.91 -10.26
CA GLN A 112 22.81 38.44 -9.99
C GLN A 112 22.55 37.06 -10.58
N THR A 113 23.03 36.77 -11.79
CA THR A 113 22.93 35.45 -12.41
C THR A 113 23.69 34.41 -11.58
N ALA A 114 24.90 34.72 -11.12
CA ALA A 114 25.67 33.87 -10.21
C ALA A 114 24.90 33.54 -8.95
N LYS A 115 24.33 34.56 -8.28
CA LYS A 115 23.50 34.36 -7.10
C LYS A 115 22.30 33.46 -7.39
N GLN A 116 21.62 33.66 -8.52
CA GLN A 116 20.45 32.86 -8.89
C GLN A 116 20.82 31.40 -9.17
N VAL A 117 21.93 31.16 -9.87
CA VAL A 117 22.48 29.83 -10.13
C VAL A 117 22.82 29.12 -8.82
N ILE A 118 23.54 29.80 -7.91
CA ILE A 118 23.89 29.24 -6.60
C ILE A 118 22.63 28.82 -5.83
N VAL A 119 21.63 29.70 -5.76
CA VAL A 119 20.38 29.41 -5.06
C VAL A 119 19.62 28.25 -5.72
N GLN A 120 19.61 28.18 -7.05
CA GLN A 120 18.95 27.09 -7.77
C GLN A 120 19.65 25.74 -7.52
N LYS A 121 20.98 25.70 -7.62
CA LYS A 121 21.77 24.49 -7.38
C LYS A 121 21.66 24.01 -5.94
N LEU A 122 21.63 24.95 -4.99
CA LEU A 122 21.37 24.62 -3.59
C LEU A 122 19.99 23.97 -3.40
N ARG A 123 18.96 24.52 -4.05
CA ARG A 123 17.62 23.91 -4.02
C ARG A 123 17.59 22.55 -4.69
N GLU A 124 18.34 22.33 -5.77
CA GLU A 124 18.48 21.01 -6.40
C GLU A 124 19.06 19.99 -5.42
N ALA A 125 20.19 20.30 -4.78
CA ALA A 125 20.82 19.42 -3.79
C ALA A 125 19.92 19.17 -2.54
N GLU A 126 19.20 20.19 -2.08
CA GLU A 126 18.25 20.03 -0.96
C GLU A 126 17.09 19.10 -1.32
N ARG A 127 16.55 19.22 -2.54
CA ARG A 127 15.47 18.35 -3.03
C ARG A 127 15.90 16.90 -3.14
N GLU A 128 17.11 16.65 -3.64
CA GLU A 128 17.67 15.30 -3.75
C GLU A 128 17.83 14.66 -2.37
N LYS A 129 18.41 15.38 -1.41
CA LYS A 129 18.56 14.91 -0.03
C LYS A 129 17.22 14.60 0.65
N ILE A 130 16.22 15.47 0.46
CA ILE A 130 14.85 15.24 0.97
C ILE A 130 14.27 13.97 0.33
N TYR A 131 14.40 13.83 -0.99
CA TYR A 131 13.89 12.66 -1.70
C TYR A 131 14.52 11.37 -1.18
N GLU A 132 15.85 11.32 -1.03
CA GLU A 132 16.56 10.16 -0.49
C GLU A 132 16.12 9.83 0.94
N GLU A 133 16.04 10.84 1.82
CA GLU A 133 15.64 10.65 3.21
C GLU A 133 14.23 10.06 3.34
N TYR A 134 13.26 10.59 2.62
CA TYR A 134 11.87 10.13 2.74
C TYR A 134 11.57 8.90 1.90
N SER A 135 12.33 8.64 0.84
CA SER A 135 12.23 7.39 0.09
C SER A 135 12.71 6.20 0.92
N ALA A 136 13.75 6.40 1.76
CA ALA A 136 14.17 5.39 2.73
C ALA A 136 13.12 5.13 3.83
N LYS A 137 12.27 6.12 4.14
CA LYS A 137 11.20 6.05 5.14
C LYS A 137 9.85 5.61 4.56
N LEU A 138 9.81 5.06 3.34
CA LEU A 138 8.57 4.58 2.74
C LEU A 138 7.91 3.53 3.64
N GLY A 139 6.64 3.75 3.94
CA GLY A 139 5.89 2.91 4.87
C GLY A 139 6.13 3.22 6.34
N GLU A 140 7.09 4.07 6.73
CA GLU A 140 7.33 4.41 8.14
C GLU A 140 6.42 5.52 8.66
N ILE A 141 6.15 5.51 9.97
CA ILE A 141 5.42 6.59 10.65
C ILE A 141 6.34 7.78 10.92
N VAL A 142 5.98 8.91 10.33
CA VAL A 142 6.59 10.21 10.61
C VAL A 142 5.66 11.08 11.46
N THR A 143 6.24 11.98 12.24
CA THR A 143 5.49 12.95 13.06
C THR A 143 5.68 14.35 12.50
N GLY A 144 4.59 15.10 12.40
CA GLY A 144 4.61 16.48 11.94
C GLY A 144 3.56 17.35 12.63
N SER A 145 3.45 18.59 12.15
CA SER A 145 2.43 19.55 12.58
C SER A 145 1.61 20.03 11.39
N VAL A 146 0.29 20.10 11.55
CA VAL A 146 -0.61 20.58 10.50
C VAL A 146 -0.40 22.09 10.30
N GLN A 147 0.02 22.48 9.12
CA GLN A 147 0.28 23.87 8.76
C GLN A 147 -0.97 24.54 8.21
N GLN A 148 -1.71 23.84 7.35
CA GLN A 148 -2.93 24.35 6.74
C GLN A 148 -3.83 23.22 6.23
N ALA A 149 -5.14 23.44 6.28
CA ALA A 149 -6.13 22.65 5.55
C ALA A 149 -6.54 23.40 4.27
N SER A 150 -6.40 22.78 3.10
CA SER A 150 -6.73 23.37 1.79
C SER A 150 -7.51 22.38 0.94
N ARG A 151 -8.73 22.75 0.52
CA ARG A 151 -9.62 21.93 -0.34
C ARG A 151 -9.77 20.46 0.13
N GLY A 152 -9.81 20.25 1.45
CA GLY A 152 -9.93 18.90 2.05
C GLY A 152 -8.60 18.14 2.19
N ASN A 153 -7.49 18.66 1.69
CA ASN A 153 -6.15 18.12 1.95
C ASN A 153 -5.51 18.84 3.14
N LEU A 154 -4.63 18.14 3.84
CA LEU A 154 -3.84 18.71 4.94
C LEU A 154 -2.39 18.85 4.48
N ILE A 155 -1.82 20.04 4.69
CA ILE A 155 -0.38 20.29 4.54
C ILE A 155 0.23 20.12 5.92
N VAL A 156 1.19 19.21 6.02
CA VAL A 156 1.87 18.82 7.26
C VAL A 156 3.33 19.19 7.16
N THR A 157 3.83 19.98 8.10
CA THR A 157 5.26 20.28 8.20
C THR A 157 5.96 19.16 8.96
N LEU A 158 6.98 18.56 8.36
CA LEU A 158 7.85 17.52 8.93
C LEU A 158 9.19 18.11 9.40
N GLY A 159 9.17 19.34 9.91
CA GLY A 159 10.37 20.11 10.24
C GLY A 159 10.81 21.01 9.10
N LYS A 160 11.75 20.56 8.26
CA LYS A 160 12.31 21.37 7.14
C LYS A 160 11.55 21.20 5.81
N THR A 161 10.62 20.24 5.73
CA THR A 161 9.90 19.88 4.50
C THR A 161 8.39 19.84 4.75
N GLU A 162 7.60 20.11 3.71
CA GLU A 162 6.15 19.97 3.72
C GLU A 162 5.72 18.65 3.07
N ALA A 163 4.69 18.03 3.63
CA ALA A 163 4.07 16.83 3.13
C ALA A 163 2.56 17.01 2.99
N ILE A 164 1.95 16.29 2.07
CA ILE A 164 0.51 16.35 1.81
C ILE A 164 -0.18 15.10 2.32
N LEU A 165 -1.20 15.26 3.15
CA LEU A 165 -2.12 14.21 3.53
C LEU A 165 -3.44 14.44 2.79
N ARG A 166 -3.65 13.70 1.71
CA ARG A 166 -4.86 13.84 0.87
C ARG A 166 -6.10 13.34 1.58
N SER A 167 -7.25 13.90 1.22
CA SER A 167 -8.56 13.52 1.75
C SER A 167 -8.86 12.02 1.66
N ARG A 168 -8.46 11.34 0.57
CA ARG A 168 -8.61 9.88 0.41
C ARG A 168 -7.74 9.04 1.35
N HIS A 169 -6.67 9.63 1.90
CA HIS A 169 -5.74 8.97 2.81
C HIS A 169 -5.95 9.39 4.28
N GLN A 170 -6.92 10.29 4.53
CA GLN A 170 -7.35 10.70 5.86
C GLN A 170 -8.40 9.74 6.43
N ILE A 171 -8.56 9.79 7.75
CA ILE A 171 -9.66 9.12 8.44
C ILE A 171 -10.81 10.13 8.57
N ARG A 172 -12.01 9.77 8.08
CA ARG A 172 -13.16 10.71 7.96
C ARG A 172 -13.59 11.35 9.27
N ARG A 173 -13.40 10.66 10.40
CA ARG A 173 -13.79 11.14 11.74
C ARG A 173 -12.75 12.04 12.40
N GLU A 174 -11.54 12.09 11.87
CA GLU A 174 -10.48 12.95 12.41
C GLU A 174 -10.69 14.38 11.94
N ARG A 175 -10.50 15.34 12.85
CA ARG A 175 -10.52 16.76 12.53
C ARG A 175 -9.24 17.38 13.03
N TYR A 176 -8.47 17.92 12.10
CA TYR A 176 -7.23 18.59 12.38
C TYR A 176 -7.37 20.11 12.21
N ARG A 177 -6.77 20.85 13.13
CA ARG A 177 -6.62 22.30 13.09
C ARG A 177 -5.16 22.65 12.82
N GLN A 178 -4.94 23.88 12.39
CA GLN A 178 -3.59 24.42 12.26
C GLN A 178 -2.87 24.37 13.61
N GLY A 179 -1.64 23.86 13.61
CA GLY A 179 -0.81 23.66 14.79
C GLY A 179 -0.94 22.28 15.44
N ASP A 180 -1.97 21.49 15.09
CA ASP A 180 -2.15 20.16 15.67
C ASP A 180 -1.00 19.23 15.27
N ARG A 181 -0.54 18.41 16.22
CA ARG A 181 0.42 17.35 15.92
C ARG A 181 -0.30 16.18 15.26
N ILE A 182 0.34 15.63 14.24
CA ILE A 182 -0.19 14.50 13.47
C ILE A 182 0.93 13.50 13.24
N ARG A 183 0.65 12.22 13.50
CA ARG A 183 1.48 11.10 13.07
C ARG A 183 0.88 10.54 11.80
N ALA A 184 1.68 10.22 10.79
CA ALA A 184 1.17 9.61 9.58
C ALA A 184 2.25 8.78 8.93
N MET A 185 1.83 7.77 8.18
CA MET A 185 2.75 6.92 7.44
C MET A 185 3.14 7.60 6.12
N VAL A 186 4.42 7.51 5.73
CA VAL A 186 4.84 7.93 4.39
C VAL A 186 4.28 6.93 3.37
N HIS A 187 3.33 7.35 2.55
CA HIS A 187 2.65 6.50 1.57
C HIS A 187 3.41 6.46 0.24
N SER A 188 3.84 7.62 -0.25
CA SER A 188 4.66 7.71 -1.47
C SER A 188 5.49 8.98 -1.47
N VAL A 189 6.62 8.93 -2.19
CA VAL A 189 7.49 10.09 -2.41
C VAL A 189 7.70 10.22 -3.91
N GLN A 190 7.30 11.36 -4.47
CA GLN A 190 7.43 11.64 -5.90
C GLN A 190 8.44 12.75 -6.13
N SER A 191 9.43 12.49 -6.98
CA SER A 191 10.38 13.51 -7.43
C SER A 191 9.89 14.16 -8.72
N GLU A 192 9.70 15.48 -8.71
CA GLU A 192 9.51 16.27 -9.93
C GLU A 192 10.76 17.11 -10.19
N ALA A 193 11.35 17.02 -11.39
CA ALA A 193 12.62 17.70 -11.72
C ALA A 193 12.59 19.23 -11.46
N LYS A 194 11.42 19.86 -11.53
CA LYS A 194 11.24 21.32 -11.38
C LYS A 194 10.52 21.76 -10.10
N ARG A 195 10.11 20.83 -9.24
CA ARG A 195 9.42 21.15 -7.98
C ARG A 195 10.07 20.44 -6.81
N ASP A 196 9.69 20.83 -5.59
CA ASP A 196 10.11 20.11 -4.39
C ASP A 196 9.48 18.69 -4.40
N PRO A 197 10.17 17.68 -3.84
CA PRO A 197 9.62 16.34 -3.72
C PRO A 197 8.25 16.37 -3.03
N MET A 198 7.27 15.72 -3.65
CA MET A 198 5.94 15.61 -3.06
C MET A 198 5.89 14.36 -2.19
N ILE A 199 5.87 14.59 -0.87
CA ILE A 199 5.70 13.52 0.12
C ILE A 199 4.21 13.37 0.40
N GLU A 200 3.64 12.23 0.04
CA GLU A 200 2.24 11.90 0.33
C GLU A 200 2.16 11.03 1.57
N LEU A 201 1.38 11.47 2.55
CA LEU A 201 1.16 10.78 3.81
C LEU A 201 -0.16 10.01 3.78
N SER A 202 -0.28 8.99 4.62
CA SER A 202 -1.52 8.27 4.88
C SER A 202 -1.74 7.98 6.36
N ARG A 203 -3.00 8.12 6.79
CA ARG A 203 -3.47 7.68 8.11
C ARG A 203 -4.40 6.46 8.05
N ASN A 204 -5.02 6.20 6.89
CA ASN A 204 -5.97 5.11 6.72
C ASN A 204 -5.33 3.78 6.28
N HIS A 205 -4.04 3.75 5.92
CA HIS A 205 -3.40 2.53 5.47
C HIS A 205 -3.28 1.48 6.59
N PRO A 206 -3.52 0.17 6.33
CA PRO A 206 -3.39 -0.89 7.34
C PRO A 206 -1.97 -1.02 7.92
N ALA A 207 -0.93 -0.81 7.11
CA ALA A 207 0.46 -0.89 7.58
C ALA A 207 0.80 0.11 8.70
N MET A 208 0.13 1.27 8.75
CA MET A 208 0.30 2.22 9.86
C MET A 208 -0.17 1.61 11.19
N LEU A 209 -1.27 0.85 11.17
CA LEU A 209 -1.78 0.16 12.35
C LEU A 209 -0.76 -0.89 12.81
N ALA A 210 -0.21 -1.69 11.89
CA ALA A 210 0.80 -2.70 12.22
C ALA A 210 2.04 -2.09 12.87
N GLN A 211 2.52 -0.95 12.38
CA GLN A 211 3.67 -0.25 12.97
C GLN A 211 3.37 0.36 14.34
N LEU A 212 2.15 0.85 14.57
CA LEU A 212 1.76 1.31 15.90
C LEU A 212 1.71 0.16 16.90
N PHE A 213 1.24 -1.01 16.49
CA PHE A 213 1.32 -2.22 17.30
C PHE A 213 2.77 -2.61 17.59
N ALA A 214 3.65 -2.59 16.58
CA ALA A 214 5.07 -2.87 16.78
C ALA A 214 5.76 -1.88 17.75
N ALA A 215 5.32 -0.62 17.78
CA ALA A 215 5.83 0.37 18.72
C ALA A 215 5.26 0.22 20.14
N GLU A 216 4.02 -0.25 20.29
CA GLU A 216 3.33 -0.41 21.58
C GLU A 216 3.61 -1.77 22.26
N VAL A 217 3.87 -2.81 21.46
CA VAL A 217 4.01 -4.21 21.90
C VAL A 217 5.46 -4.68 21.69
N PRO A 218 6.29 -4.76 22.76
CA PRO A 218 7.68 -5.20 22.66
C PRO A 218 7.85 -6.56 21.98
N GLU A 219 6.95 -7.49 22.26
CA GLU A 219 6.97 -8.85 21.73
C GLU A 219 6.86 -8.85 20.18
N ILE A 220 6.21 -7.84 19.60
CA ILE A 220 6.16 -7.66 18.14
C ILE A 220 7.48 -7.10 17.61
N SER A 221 8.06 -6.10 18.29
CA SER A 221 9.35 -5.52 17.87
C SER A 221 10.51 -6.51 17.96
N GLU A 222 10.43 -7.48 18.89
CA GLU A 222 11.43 -8.53 19.09
C GLU A 222 11.21 -9.74 18.15
N GLY A 223 10.11 -9.75 17.38
CA GLY A 223 9.77 -10.85 16.47
C GLY A 223 9.24 -12.11 17.16
N ILE A 224 8.92 -12.04 18.45
CA ILE A 224 8.30 -13.12 19.21
C ILE A 224 6.84 -13.30 18.77
N VAL A 225 6.13 -12.19 18.61
CA VAL A 225 4.76 -12.15 18.08
C VAL A 225 4.79 -11.52 16.69
N GLU A 226 4.17 -12.17 15.72
CA GLU A 226 4.09 -11.70 14.35
C GLU A 226 2.66 -11.29 14.00
N ILE A 227 2.48 -10.13 13.35
CA ILE A 227 1.20 -9.73 12.77
C ILE A 227 1.07 -10.39 11.40
N LYS A 228 0.18 -11.40 11.30
CA LYS A 228 -0.04 -12.15 10.05
C LYS A 228 -0.93 -11.41 9.06
N ALA A 229 -1.96 -10.73 9.54
CA ALA A 229 -2.90 -10.00 8.69
C ALA A 229 -3.56 -8.84 9.44
N VAL A 230 -3.94 -7.81 8.68
CA VAL A 230 -4.71 -6.66 9.18
C VAL A 230 -5.84 -6.36 8.21
N ALA A 231 -7.07 -6.50 8.68
CA ALA A 231 -8.27 -6.05 7.97
C ALA A 231 -8.80 -4.77 8.64
N ARG A 232 -8.95 -3.69 7.88
CA ARG A 232 -9.24 -2.37 8.46
C ARG A 232 -10.29 -1.60 7.67
N GLU A 233 -11.25 -1.04 8.38
CA GLU A 233 -12.12 0.05 7.94
C GLU A 233 -11.80 1.29 8.80
N ALA A 234 -10.95 2.17 8.25
CA ALA A 234 -10.26 3.20 9.01
C ALA A 234 -11.21 4.21 9.68
N GLY A 235 -11.01 4.44 10.99
CA GLY A 235 -11.85 5.28 11.84
C GLY A 235 -13.11 4.60 12.39
N ASP A 236 -13.35 3.34 12.02
CA ASP A 236 -14.49 2.56 12.48
C ASP A 236 -14.05 1.30 13.24
N ARG A 237 -13.50 0.32 12.50
CA ARG A 237 -13.12 -0.97 13.08
C ARG A 237 -11.97 -1.63 12.32
N ALA A 238 -11.10 -2.31 13.06
CA ALA A 238 -10.05 -3.17 12.52
C ALA A 238 -10.05 -4.55 13.20
N LYS A 239 -9.61 -5.57 12.45
CA LYS A 239 -9.23 -6.88 12.95
C LYS A 239 -7.75 -7.11 12.67
N VAL A 240 -7.04 -7.64 13.66
CA VAL A 240 -5.59 -7.90 13.60
C VAL A 240 -5.37 -9.37 13.96
N ALA A 241 -4.79 -10.13 13.03
CA ALA A 241 -4.44 -11.52 13.24
C ALA A 241 -2.97 -11.63 13.68
N VAL A 242 -2.73 -12.26 14.82
CA VAL A 242 -1.40 -12.38 15.42
C VAL A 242 -1.02 -13.83 15.72
N LEU A 243 0.23 -14.19 15.48
CA LEU A 243 0.81 -15.50 15.79
C LEU A 243 1.97 -15.31 16.78
N SER A 244 2.14 -16.23 17.72
CA SER A 244 3.36 -16.28 18.54
C SER A 244 4.31 -17.34 17.97
N ASN A 245 5.58 -16.98 17.79
CA ASN A 245 6.66 -17.90 17.48
C ASN A 245 7.15 -18.66 18.73
N ASP A 246 6.81 -18.16 19.92
CA ASP A 246 7.08 -18.83 21.20
C ASP A 246 5.77 -19.40 21.78
N PRO A 247 5.65 -20.73 21.96
CA PRO A 247 4.45 -21.35 22.53
C PRO A 247 4.19 -20.98 23.99
N ALA A 248 5.18 -20.42 24.71
CA ALA A 248 5.00 -19.95 26.08
C ALA A 248 4.29 -18.59 26.16
N ILE A 249 4.14 -17.89 25.03
CA ILE A 249 3.62 -16.53 24.97
C ILE A 249 2.27 -16.52 24.24
N ASP A 250 1.26 -15.99 24.91
CA ASP A 250 -0.06 -15.74 24.29
C ASP A 250 0.01 -14.47 23.43
N PRO A 251 -0.12 -14.58 22.09
CA PRO A 251 0.00 -13.43 21.20
C PRO A 251 -1.14 -12.43 21.38
N VAL A 252 -2.36 -12.89 21.73
CA VAL A 252 -3.50 -11.99 21.93
C VAL A 252 -3.32 -11.21 23.23
N GLY A 253 -2.98 -11.89 24.33
CA GLY A 253 -2.69 -11.28 25.62
C GLY A 253 -1.56 -10.24 25.55
N ALA A 254 -0.47 -10.55 24.81
CA ALA A 254 0.64 -9.63 24.59
C ALA A 254 0.19 -8.34 23.88
N CYS A 255 -0.64 -8.45 22.84
CA CYS A 255 -1.12 -7.30 22.08
C CYS A 255 -2.19 -6.48 22.81
N VAL A 256 -3.06 -7.15 23.59
CA VAL A 256 -4.14 -6.50 24.33
C VAL A 256 -3.59 -5.78 25.57
N GLY A 257 -2.67 -6.41 26.29
CA GLY A 257 -2.12 -5.89 27.55
C GLY A 257 -3.12 -5.92 28.70
N ILE A 258 -2.71 -5.40 29.86
CA ILE A 258 -3.53 -5.43 31.08
C ILE A 258 -4.82 -4.62 30.86
N LYS A 259 -5.97 -5.29 30.93
CA LYS A 259 -7.31 -4.69 30.69
C LYS A 259 -7.41 -3.98 29.33
N GLY A 260 -6.67 -4.43 28.31
CA GLY A 260 -6.70 -3.82 27.00
C GLY A 260 -5.88 -2.55 26.86
N SER A 261 -4.98 -2.24 27.81
CA SER A 261 -4.25 -0.97 27.81
C SER A 261 -3.50 -0.69 26.51
N ARG A 262 -2.81 -1.70 25.94
CA ARG A 262 -1.99 -1.53 24.73
C ARG A 262 -2.85 -1.32 23.49
N VAL A 263 -3.83 -2.19 23.27
CA VAL A 263 -4.77 -2.03 22.15
C VAL A 263 -5.57 -0.72 22.24
N LEU A 264 -5.91 -0.27 23.45
CA LEU A 264 -6.57 1.02 23.65
C LEU A 264 -5.64 2.20 23.34
N SER A 265 -4.35 2.14 23.67
CA SER A 265 -3.36 3.16 23.26
C SER A 265 -3.32 3.31 21.73
N VAL A 266 -3.26 2.18 21.02
CA VAL A 266 -3.26 2.18 19.54
C VAL A 266 -4.60 2.67 18.98
N ALA A 267 -5.72 2.27 19.57
CA ALA A 267 -7.06 2.74 19.19
C ALA A 267 -7.22 4.26 19.38
N GLN A 268 -6.65 4.81 20.45
CA GLN A 268 -6.68 6.25 20.73
C GLN A 268 -5.91 7.06 19.69
N GLU A 269 -4.82 6.52 19.14
CA GLU A 269 -4.09 7.16 18.03
C GLU A 269 -5.02 7.37 16.82
N PHE A 270 -6.00 6.50 16.58
CA PHE A 270 -7.00 6.61 15.52
C PHE A 270 -8.37 7.13 16.01
N ASN A 271 -8.38 7.94 17.06
CA ASN A 271 -9.57 8.60 17.62
C ASN A 271 -10.67 7.61 18.06
N GLY A 272 -10.27 6.49 18.66
CA GLY A 272 -11.19 5.48 19.21
C GLY A 272 -11.70 4.44 18.21
N GLU A 273 -10.93 4.18 17.14
CA GLU A 273 -11.19 3.06 16.23
C GLU A 273 -11.28 1.74 17.01
N LYS A 274 -12.35 0.96 16.80
CA LYS A 274 -12.52 -0.32 17.51
C LYS A 274 -11.56 -1.37 16.95
N MET A 275 -10.81 -2.05 17.81
CA MET A 275 -9.83 -3.04 17.37
C MET A 275 -10.11 -4.39 18.02
N ASP A 276 -10.21 -5.42 17.19
CA ASP A 276 -10.23 -6.81 17.64
C ASP A 276 -8.89 -7.45 17.30
N VAL A 277 -8.21 -7.98 18.31
CA VAL A 277 -7.01 -8.80 18.11
C VAL A 277 -7.43 -10.26 18.24
N VAL A 278 -7.10 -11.06 17.23
CA VAL A 278 -7.44 -12.48 17.15
C VAL A 278 -6.19 -13.29 16.91
N GLN A 279 -6.14 -14.50 17.46
CA GLN A 279 -5.04 -15.41 17.22
C GLN A 279 -5.16 -15.96 15.79
N TRP A 280 -4.06 -15.91 15.04
CA TRP A 280 -3.95 -16.58 13.75
C TRP A 280 -3.76 -18.08 13.96
N ASP A 281 -4.23 -18.89 13.02
CA ASP A 281 -4.10 -20.35 13.06
C ASP A 281 -3.87 -20.88 11.64
N ASP A 282 -3.09 -21.95 11.52
CA ASP A 282 -2.88 -22.64 10.25
C ASP A 282 -4.14 -23.41 9.81
N ASP A 283 -4.95 -23.88 10.77
CA ASP A 283 -6.23 -24.51 10.46
C ASP A 283 -7.26 -23.43 10.09
N PRO A 284 -7.76 -23.41 8.83
CA PRO A 284 -8.71 -22.39 8.37
C PRO A 284 -10.00 -22.38 9.19
N THR A 285 -10.46 -23.53 9.67
CA THR A 285 -11.68 -23.65 10.49
C THR A 285 -11.49 -22.93 11.83
N VAL A 286 -10.35 -23.15 12.46
CA VAL A 286 -9.99 -22.50 13.73
C VAL A 286 -9.79 -21.01 13.51
N PHE A 287 -9.10 -20.62 12.45
CA PHE A 287 -8.83 -19.21 12.17
C PHE A 287 -10.11 -18.43 11.83
N LEU A 288 -11.03 -18.99 11.04
CA LEU A 288 -12.34 -18.39 10.73
C LEU A 288 -13.21 -18.21 11.97
N THR A 289 -13.23 -19.22 12.84
CA THR A 289 -13.92 -19.15 14.14
C THR A 289 -13.38 -17.99 14.99
N LYS A 290 -12.05 -17.83 15.05
CA LYS A 290 -11.40 -16.73 15.77
C LYS A 290 -11.66 -15.37 15.10
N ALA A 291 -11.64 -15.30 13.76
CA ALA A 291 -11.83 -14.07 13.00
C ALA A 291 -13.24 -13.46 13.16
N LEU A 292 -14.27 -14.30 13.31
CA LEU A 292 -15.66 -13.86 13.53
C LEU A 292 -15.96 -13.40 14.96
N SER A 293 -15.02 -13.56 15.89
CA SER A 293 -15.10 -13.03 17.25
C SER A 293 -15.52 -11.55 17.23
N PRO A 294 -16.50 -11.14 18.06
CA PRO A 294 -17.01 -11.82 19.27
C PRO A 294 -18.13 -12.85 19.05
N ALA A 295 -18.62 -13.04 17.83
CA ALA A 295 -19.68 -14.03 17.58
C ALA A 295 -19.16 -15.46 17.77
N ARG A 296 -19.99 -16.33 18.33
CA ARG A 296 -19.65 -17.74 18.53
C ARG A 296 -20.12 -18.55 17.32
N VAL A 297 -19.16 -19.17 16.66
CA VAL A 297 -19.40 -20.10 15.55
C VAL A 297 -19.74 -21.48 16.09
N THR A 298 -20.77 -22.10 15.51
CA THR A 298 -21.16 -23.49 15.79
C THR A 298 -20.43 -24.44 14.84
N GLU A 299 -20.45 -24.14 13.54
CA GLU A 299 -19.91 -25.01 12.50
C GLU A 299 -19.33 -24.20 11.34
N VAL A 300 -18.31 -24.75 10.68
CA VAL A 300 -17.67 -24.15 9.50
C VAL A 300 -17.60 -25.22 8.42
N MET A 301 -18.20 -24.93 7.27
CA MET A 301 -18.21 -25.81 6.10
C MET A 301 -17.42 -25.14 4.99
N ILE A 302 -16.26 -25.71 4.68
CA ILE A 302 -15.39 -25.22 3.62
C ILE A 302 -15.78 -25.93 2.32
N ASP A 303 -16.08 -25.15 1.28
CA ASP A 303 -16.35 -25.69 -0.04
C ASP A 303 -15.01 -25.94 -0.76
N GLU A 304 -14.49 -27.16 -0.63
CA GLU A 304 -13.23 -27.58 -1.26
C GLU A 304 -13.30 -27.61 -2.80
N ALA A 305 -14.51 -27.63 -3.38
CA ALA A 305 -14.72 -27.66 -4.83
C ALA A 305 -14.79 -26.25 -5.45
N SER A 306 -14.86 -25.20 -4.64
CA SER A 306 -14.96 -23.81 -5.11
C SER A 306 -13.58 -23.20 -5.39
N ASP A 307 -13.37 -22.72 -6.62
CA ASP A 307 -12.21 -21.91 -6.99
C ASP A 307 -12.10 -20.58 -6.20
N GLU A 308 -13.18 -20.15 -5.54
CA GLU A 308 -13.28 -18.85 -4.87
C GLU A 308 -13.05 -18.90 -3.35
N ALA A 309 -12.63 -20.04 -2.79
CA ALA A 309 -12.43 -20.23 -1.35
C ALA A 309 -13.67 -19.78 -0.55
N LYS A 310 -14.83 -20.35 -0.91
CA LYS A 310 -16.12 -20.08 -0.26
C LYS A 310 -16.27 -20.93 1.01
N VAL A 311 -16.76 -20.31 2.07
CA VAL A 311 -17.03 -20.98 3.34
C VAL A 311 -18.38 -20.55 3.88
N THR A 312 -19.16 -21.53 4.33
CA THR A 312 -20.41 -21.30 5.03
C THR A 312 -20.19 -21.52 6.52
N VAL A 313 -20.54 -20.50 7.30
CA VAL A 313 -20.39 -20.51 8.75
C VAL A 313 -21.76 -20.52 9.40
N VAL A 314 -21.99 -21.53 10.24
CA VAL A 314 -23.23 -21.68 11.00
C VAL A 314 -23.05 -21.06 12.37
N VAL A 315 -24.00 -20.20 12.75
CA VAL A 315 -24.07 -19.58 14.07
C VAL A 315 -25.46 -19.78 14.67
N LYS A 316 -25.57 -19.67 15.98
CA LYS A 316 -26.88 -19.63 16.64
C LYS A 316 -27.70 -18.43 16.16
N ASP A 317 -29.02 -18.56 16.15
CA ASP A 317 -29.92 -17.51 15.67
C ASP A 317 -29.74 -16.18 16.44
N ASP A 318 -29.43 -16.23 17.74
CA ASP A 318 -29.14 -15.05 18.56
C ASP A 318 -27.78 -14.40 18.25
N GLN A 319 -26.86 -15.16 17.64
CA GLN A 319 -25.52 -14.72 17.25
C GLN A 319 -25.46 -14.20 15.81
N LEU A 320 -26.45 -14.51 14.95
CA LEU A 320 -26.47 -14.15 13.54
C LEU A 320 -26.22 -12.65 13.30
N SER A 321 -26.96 -11.79 14.01
CA SER A 321 -26.79 -10.34 13.90
C SER A 321 -25.40 -9.86 14.33
N LEU A 322 -24.80 -10.50 15.34
CA LEU A 322 -23.47 -10.18 15.83
C LEU A 322 -22.38 -10.63 14.85
N ALA A 323 -22.55 -11.81 14.26
CA ALA A 323 -21.64 -12.42 13.30
C ALA A 323 -21.56 -11.59 12.00
N ILE A 324 -22.72 -11.15 11.48
CA ILE A 324 -22.79 -10.23 10.35
C ILE A 324 -22.25 -8.85 10.74
N GLY A 325 -22.68 -8.34 11.90
CA GLY A 325 -22.35 -7.01 12.40
C GLY A 325 -23.12 -5.89 11.68
N ARG A 326 -22.98 -4.66 12.18
CA ARG A 326 -23.65 -3.48 11.59
C ARG A 326 -23.23 -3.32 10.12
N SER A 327 -24.20 -3.35 9.21
CA SER A 327 -23.97 -3.24 7.75
C SER A 327 -23.00 -4.31 7.19
N GLY A 328 -22.92 -5.48 7.81
CA GLY A 328 -22.02 -6.57 7.39
C GLY A 328 -20.55 -6.33 7.73
N GLN A 329 -20.23 -5.34 8.58
CA GLN A 329 -18.85 -4.94 8.86
C GLN A 329 -18.02 -6.09 9.46
N ASN A 330 -18.59 -6.89 10.39
CA ASN A 330 -17.82 -7.94 11.05
C ASN A 330 -17.46 -9.06 10.07
N ALA A 331 -18.45 -9.53 9.30
CA ALA A 331 -18.25 -10.53 8.24
C ALA A 331 -17.25 -10.05 7.19
N ARG A 332 -17.36 -8.80 6.73
CA ARG A 332 -16.44 -8.23 5.72
C ARG A 332 -15.00 -8.11 6.21
N LEU A 333 -14.81 -7.71 7.47
CA LEU A 333 -13.49 -7.66 8.08
C LEU A 333 -12.91 -9.06 8.25
N ALA A 334 -13.70 -10.04 8.68
CA ALA A 334 -13.26 -11.43 8.79
C ALA A 334 -12.89 -12.02 7.42
N ALA A 335 -13.70 -11.76 6.37
CA ALA A 335 -13.42 -12.18 5.00
C ALA A 335 -12.09 -11.58 4.49
N ARG A 336 -11.86 -10.27 4.68
CA ARG A 336 -10.58 -9.63 4.31
C ARG A 336 -9.39 -10.14 5.13
N LEU A 337 -9.61 -10.50 6.39
CA LEU A 337 -8.55 -10.97 7.29
C LEU A 337 -8.09 -12.38 6.94
N THR A 338 -9.05 -13.24 6.57
CA THR A 338 -8.82 -14.67 6.31
C THR A 338 -8.59 -14.98 4.83
N GLY A 339 -9.05 -14.11 3.93
CA GLY A 339 -8.99 -14.30 2.48
C GLY A 339 -10.17 -15.11 1.92
N PHE A 340 -11.06 -15.64 2.77
CA PHE A 340 -12.22 -16.43 2.34
C PHE A 340 -13.45 -15.57 2.07
N ARG A 341 -14.32 -16.04 1.17
CA ARG A 341 -15.69 -15.53 1.09
C ARG A 341 -16.54 -16.23 2.14
N ILE A 342 -17.02 -15.47 3.11
CA ILE A 342 -17.74 -16.00 4.27
C ILE A 342 -19.24 -15.75 4.09
N ASP A 343 -20.00 -16.82 3.99
CA ASP A 343 -21.46 -16.82 4.12
C ASP A 343 -21.84 -17.21 5.55
N ILE A 344 -22.83 -16.54 6.14
CA ILE A 344 -23.20 -16.75 7.54
C ILE A 344 -24.69 -17.06 7.62
N ILE A 345 -25.01 -18.27 8.06
CA ILE A 345 -26.38 -18.77 8.18
C ILE A 345 -26.69 -19.11 9.64
N SER A 346 -27.97 -19.11 9.99
CA SER A 346 -28.39 -19.54 11.33
C SER A 346 -28.48 -21.06 11.45
N GLU A 347 -28.45 -21.59 12.68
CA GLU A 347 -28.72 -23.02 12.92
C GLU A 347 -30.10 -23.46 12.39
N THR A 348 -31.10 -22.57 12.45
CA THR A 348 -32.44 -22.86 11.89
C THR A 348 -32.39 -23.00 10.39
N GLU A 349 -31.78 -22.02 9.70
CA GLU A 349 -31.61 -22.04 8.25
C GLU A 349 -30.77 -23.24 7.79
N TYR A 350 -29.70 -23.55 8.53
CA TYR A 350 -28.89 -24.73 8.25
C TYR A 350 -29.69 -26.04 8.37
N ARG A 351 -30.56 -26.17 9.38
CA ARG A 351 -31.44 -27.34 9.50
C ARG A 351 -32.47 -27.40 8.37
N GLU A 352 -33.03 -26.27 7.95
CA GLU A 352 -33.96 -26.22 6.82
C GLU A 352 -33.28 -26.69 5.53
N ILE A 353 -32.04 -26.26 5.29
CA ILE A 353 -31.22 -26.71 4.16
C ILE A 353 -30.97 -28.22 4.25
N LEU A 354 -30.59 -28.73 5.42
CA LEU A 354 -30.38 -30.17 5.62
C LEU A 354 -31.67 -30.97 5.41
N ASP A 355 -32.80 -30.50 5.93
CA ASP A 355 -34.11 -31.13 5.74
C ASP A 355 -34.54 -31.12 4.28
N GLU A 356 -34.27 -30.05 3.54
CA GLU A 356 -34.55 -29.98 2.10
C GLU A 356 -33.68 -30.94 1.31
N ILE A 357 -32.38 -31.01 1.62
CA ILE A 357 -31.46 -31.99 1.02
C ILE A 357 -31.95 -33.41 1.30
N ASN A 358 -32.35 -33.72 2.54
CA ASN A 358 -32.87 -35.02 2.93
C ASN A 358 -34.21 -35.36 2.26
N ARG A 359 -35.06 -34.36 1.96
CA ARG A 359 -36.32 -34.57 1.23
C ARG A 359 -36.12 -34.79 -0.26
N ARG A 360 -35.05 -34.23 -0.83
CA ARG A 360 -34.66 -34.46 -2.23
C ARG A 360 -33.93 -35.79 -2.39
N ASP A 361 -33.39 -36.36 -1.32
CA ASP A 361 -32.73 -37.66 -1.31
C ASP A 361 -33.74 -38.80 -1.56
N ILE A 362 -33.29 -39.87 -2.24
CA ILE A 362 -34.13 -41.04 -2.53
C ILE A 362 -34.23 -41.90 -1.26
N ASP A 363 -35.45 -42.23 -0.80
CA ASP A 363 -35.62 -43.19 0.31
C ASP A 363 -35.02 -44.54 -0.09
N ILE A 364 -34.38 -45.24 0.84
CA ILE A 364 -33.80 -46.56 0.57
C ILE A 364 -34.82 -47.56 0.01
N ALA A 365 -36.11 -47.38 0.31
CA ALA A 365 -37.20 -48.18 -0.27
C ALA A 365 -37.35 -48.00 -1.80
N GLU A 366 -36.95 -46.84 -2.32
CA GLU A 366 -37.16 -46.43 -3.70
C GLU A 366 -35.91 -46.67 -4.57
N ILE A 367 -34.81 -47.12 -3.97
CA ILE A 367 -33.58 -47.46 -4.69
C ILE A 367 -33.81 -48.70 -5.55
N ALA A 368 -33.74 -48.52 -6.87
CA ALA A 368 -33.89 -49.60 -7.83
C ALA A 368 -32.80 -50.68 -7.63
N GLY A 369 -33.21 -51.92 -7.39
CA GLY A 369 -32.30 -53.05 -7.19
C GLY A 369 -32.15 -53.53 -5.74
N LEU A 370 -32.73 -52.81 -4.76
CA LEU A 370 -32.89 -53.30 -3.38
C LEU A 370 -34.22 -54.01 -3.21
N GLU A 371 -34.21 -55.16 -2.54
CA GLU A 371 -35.41 -55.85 -2.08
C GLU A 371 -35.97 -55.17 -0.81
N ASN A 372 -37.28 -55.31 -0.57
CA ASN A 372 -37.95 -54.64 0.56
C ASN A 372 -37.37 -55.03 1.93
N ASP A 373 -36.92 -56.27 2.08
CA ASP A 373 -36.30 -56.76 3.32
C ASP A 373 -34.84 -56.30 3.45
N GLU A 374 -34.11 -56.10 2.34
CA GLU A 374 -32.81 -55.45 2.31
C GLU A 374 -32.95 -53.98 2.76
N ALA A 375 -33.94 -53.26 2.23
CA ALA A 375 -34.25 -51.88 2.63
C ALA A 375 -34.62 -51.75 4.12
N GLU A 376 -35.42 -52.66 4.68
CA GLU A 376 -35.71 -52.68 6.11
C GLU A 376 -34.48 -52.91 6.98
N ARG A 377 -33.53 -53.73 6.52
CA ARG A 377 -32.26 -53.99 7.24
C ARG A 377 -31.35 -52.78 7.21
N PHE A 378 -31.28 -52.07 6.08
CA PHE A 378 -30.58 -50.80 5.99
C PHE A 378 -31.17 -49.76 6.96
N ARG A 379 -32.50 -49.63 7.02
CA ARG A 379 -33.17 -48.78 8.03
C ARG A 379 -32.86 -49.18 9.46
N ALA A 380 -32.88 -50.47 9.76
CA ALA A 380 -32.52 -50.98 11.08
C ALA A 380 -31.04 -50.72 11.44
N ALA A 381 -30.16 -50.63 10.44
CA ALA A 381 -28.76 -50.26 10.58
C ALA A 381 -28.52 -48.73 10.63
N GLY A 382 -29.58 -47.92 10.51
CA GLY A 382 -29.51 -46.45 10.59
C GLY A 382 -29.32 -45.75 9.24
N TYR A 383 -29.36 -46.48 8.13
CA TYR A 383 -29.37 -45.92 6.79
C TYR A 383 -30.82 -45.72 6.36
N THR A 384 -31.23 -44.49 6.01
CA THR A 384 -32.61 -44.20 5.61
C THR A 384 -32.75 -43.62 4.21
N SER A 385 -31.65 -43.19 3.59
CA SER A 385 -31.65 -42.57 2.28
C SER A 385 -30.46 -43.00 1.41
N LEU A 386 -30.55 -42.74 0.10
CA LEU A 386 -29.52 -43.06 -0.89
C LEU A 386 -28.19 -42.38 -0.53
N ARG A 387 -28.15 -41.06 -0.25
CA ARG A 387 -26.91 -40.40 0.22
C ARG A 387 -26.37 -40.99 1.52
N GLY A 388 -27.23 -41.50 2.41
CA GLY A 388 -26.80 -42.22 3.61
C GLY A 388 -25.97 -43.48 3.31
N LEU A 389 -26.16 -44.08 2.13
CA LEU A 389 -25.41 -45.22 1.62
C LEU A 389 -24.17 -44.83 0.80
N ALA A 390 -23.85 -43.53 0.69
CA ALA A 390 -22.68 -43.04 -0.05
C ALA A 390 -21.39 -43.63 0.53
N GLY A 391 -20.60 -44.27 -0.33
CA GLY A 391 -19.31 -44.86 0.06
C GLY A 391 -19.43 -46.04 1.04
N ILE A 392 -20.58 -46.72 1.09
CA ILE A 392 -20.71 -47.97 1.84
C ILE A 392 -19.78 -49.04 1.24
N THR A 393 -18.99 -49.68 2.10
CA THR A 393 -18.04 -50.73 1.68
C THR A 393 -18.61 -52.12 1.95
N GLU A 394 -18.11 -53.13 1.25
CA GLU A 394 -18.48 -54.53 1.47
C GLU A 394 -18.29 -54.95 2.95
N GLU A 395 -17.27 -54.41 3.60
CA GLU A 395 -17.02 -54.66 5.02
C GLU A 395 -18.14 -54.10 5.91
N LYS A 396 -18.66 -52.91 5.63
CA LYS A 396 -19.80 -52.33 6.37
C LYS A 396 -21.10 -53.09 6.08
N LEU A 397 -21.32 -53.52 4.84
CA LEU A 397 -22.47 -54.33 4.46
C LEU A 397 -22.48 -55.68 5.18
N SER A 398 -21.33 -56.34 5.27
CA SER A 398 -21.21 -57.64 5.95
C SER A 398 -21.52 -57.60 7.45
N ARG A 399 -21.48 -56.41 8.07
CA ARG A 399 -21.83 -56.20 9.48
C ARG A 399 -23.34 -56.04 9.69
N ILE A 400 -24.12 -55.81 8.63
CA ILE A 400 -25.58 -55.70 8.69
C ILE A 400 -26.17 -57.11 8.74
N PRO A 401 -26.91 -57.47 9.82
CA PRO A 401 -27.45 -58.82 9.96
C PRO A 401 -28.34 -59.21 8.77
N GLY A 402 -27.99 -60.34 8.15
CA GLY A 402 -28.75 -60.96 7.06
C GLY A 402 -28.30 -60.58 5.65
N ILE A 403 -27.38 -59.63 5.46
CA ILE A 403 -26.78 -59.38 4.14
C ILE A 403 -25.69 -60.42 3.89
N GLU A 404 -25.88 -61.27 2.88
CA GLU A 404 -24.89 -62.28 2.51
C GLU A 404 -23.70 -61.65 1.77
N ALA A 405 -22.49 -62.15 2.00
CA ALA A 405 -21.27 -61.62 1.39
C ALA A 405 -21.29 -61.66 -0.15
N GLU A 406 -21.97 -62.66 -0.73
CA GLU A 406 -22.15 -62.79 -2.19
C GLU A 406 -23.08 -61.70 -2.75
N ARG A 407 -24.02 -61.19 -1.95
CA ARG A 407 -25.00 -60.16 -2.32
C ARG A 407 -24.47 -58.73 -2.12
N ALA A 408 -23.43 -58.55 -1.30
CA ALA A 408 -22.84 -57.24 -1.00
C ALA A 408 -22.34 -56.51 -2.26
N HIS A 409 -21.73 -57.23 -3.20
CA HIS A 409 -21.23 -56.63 -4.45
C HIS A 409 -22.37 -56.06 -5.32
N GLY A 410 -23.42 -56.86 -5.52
CA GLY A 410 -24.59 -56.44 -6.30
C GLY A 410 -25.39 -55.30 -5.64
N LEU A 411 -25.38 -55.22 -4.31
CA LEU A 411 -25.96 -54.09 -3.59
C LEU A 411 -25.17 -52.81 -3.79
N ILE A 412 -23.84 -52.87 -3.78
CA ILE A 412 -22.98 -51.71 -4.07
C ILE A 412 -23.20 -51.24 -5.50
N GLU A 413 -23.27 -52.14 -6.48
CA GLU A 413 -23.56 -51.78 -7.87
C GLU A 413 -24.93 -51.10 -8.00
N ALA A 414 -25.98 -51.64 -7.38
CA ALA A 414 -27.32 -51.04 -7.39
C ALA A 414 -27.36 -49.65 -6.75
N ILE A 415 -26.65 -49.47 -5.62
CA ILE A 415 -26.51 -48.19 -4.94
C ILE A 415 -25.75 -47.20 -5.83
N GLN A 416 -24.65 -47.62 -6.47
CA GLN A 416 -23.87 -46.78 -7.39
C GLN A 416 -24.67 -46.39 -8.64
N GLU A 417 -25.46 -47.30 -9.20
CA GLU A 417 -26.33 -47.00 -10.34
C GLU A 417 -27.43 -46.02 -9.96
N ALA A 418 -28.02 -46.16 -8.77
CA ALA A 418 -28.99 -45.22 -8.25
C ALA A 418 -28.38 -43.83 -7.98
N PHE A 419 -27.13 -43.76 -7.50
CA PHE A 419 -26.39 -42.51 -7.41
C PHE A 419 -26.16 -41.86 -8.78
N GLY A 420 -25.75 -42.64 -9.78
CA GLY A 420 -25.53 -42.13 -11.13
C GLY A 420 -26.80 -41.53 -11.75
N ARG A 421 -27.96 -42.18 -11.56
CA ARG A 421 -29.25 -41.64 -12.03
C ARG A 421 -29.69 -40.41 -11.25
N PHE A 422 -29.46 -40.41 -9.94
CA PHE A 422 -29.79 -39.28 -9.08
C PHE A 422 -28.99 -38.02 -9.46
N GLU A 423 -27.70 -38.17 -9.80
CA GLU A 423 -26.86 -37.08 -10.29
C GLU A 423 -27.30 -36.56 -11.67
N GLU A 424 -27.72 -37.44 -12.58
CA GLU A 424 -28.27 -37.05 -13.89
C GLU A 424 -29.59 -36.25 -13.76
N ASP A 425 -30.48 -36.66 -12.85
CA ASP A 425 -31.75 -35.98 -12.59
C ASP A 425 -31.58 -34.62 -11.86
N ASP A 426 -30.60 -34.50 -10.95
CA ASP A 426 -30.27 -33.24 -10.25
C ASP A 426 -29.62 -32.22 -11.22
N ASP A 427 -28.75 -32.66 -12.15
CA ASP A 427 -28.11 -31.79 -13.16
C ASP A 427 -29.09 -31.27 -14.23
N GLU A 428 -30.10 -32.05 -14.62
CA GLU A 428 -31.17 -31.60 -15.52
C GLU A 428 -32.13 -30.59 -14.84
N GLY A 429 -32.21 -30.61 -13.50
CA GLY A 429 -33.02 -29.68 -12.69
C GLY A 429 -32.38 -28.31 -12.44
N ASP A 430 -31.05 -28.20 -12.34
CA ASP A 430 -30.34 -26.92 -12.06
C ASP A 430 -30.06 -26.07 -13.34
N GLY A 431 -30.40 -26.59 -14.52
CA GLY A 431 -30.31 -25.87 -15.81
C GLY A 431 -31.24 -24.66 -15.95
N GLY A 432 -32.09 -24.39 -14.96
CA GLY A 432 -33.10 -23.32 -14.97
C GLY A 432 -32.82 -22.08 -14.12
N SER A 433 -31.78 -22.05 -13.26
CA SER A 433 -31.60 -20.91 -12.33
C SER A 433 -30.15 -20.49 -12.04
N ARG A 434 -29.21 -20.70 -12.97
CA ARG A 434 -27.91 -20.03 -12.91
C ARG A 434 -27.87 -18.82 -13.85
N GLY A 435 -28.30 -17.69 -13.33
CA GLY A 435 -28.23 -16.42 -14.06
C GLY A 435 -28.78 -15.23 -13.30
N GLU A 436 -28.24 -14.92 -12.13
CA GLU A 436 -28.20 -13.54 -11.62
C GLU A 436 -27.09 -13.41 -10.56
N SER A 437 -25.85 -13.47 -11.03
CA SER A 437 -24.74 -12.82 -10.36
C SER A 437 -25.04 -11.31 -10.35
N VAL A 438 -25.26 -10.75 -9.15
CA VAL A 438 -25.31 -9.30 -8.96
C VAL A 438 -23.89 -8.75 -9.18
N GLU A 439 -23.56 -8.50 -10.44
CA GLU A 439 -22.51 -7.56 -10.80
C GLU A 439 -22.99 -6.15 -10.42
N SER A 440 -22.44 -5.60 -9.36
CA SER A 440 -22.56 -4.17 -9.07
C SER A 440 -21.28 -3.46 -9.50
N GLU A 441 -21.26 -2.97 -10.74
CA GLU A 441 -20.38 -1.91 -11.20
C GLU A 441 -21.18 -0.79 -11.92
N PRO A 442 -20.64 0.43 -12.00
CA PRO A 442 -21.37 1.65 -11.69
C PRO A 442 -22.08 2.29 -12.89
N GLU A 443 -23.28 2.84 -12.66
CA GLU A 443 -23.94 3.72 -13.63
C GLU A 443 -23.28 5.11 -13.65
N GLU A 444 -22.51 5.35 -14.71
CA GLU A 444 -22.27 6.68 -15.25
C GLU A 444 -23.12 6.82 -16.52
N LYS A 445 -24.12 7.71 -16.51
CA LYS A 445 -24.54 8.44 -17.70
C LYS A 445 -25.25 9.74 -17.36
N ALA A 446 -24.61 10.81 -17.80
CA ALA A 446 -25.19 12.12 -17.97
C ALA A 446 -26.36 12.09 -18.97
N GLU A 447 -27.41 12.85 -18.68
CA GLU A 447 -28.07 13.61 -19.75
C GLU A 447 -28.75 14.86 -19.21
N ALA A 448 -28.59 15.92 -20.00
CA ALA A 448 -28.94 17.29 -19.72
C ALA A 448 -30.46 17.52 -19.82
N ALA A 449 -30.98 18.43 -19.00
CA ALA A 449 -32.29 19.05 -19.19
C ALA A 449 -32.13 20.55 -19.48
N PRO A 450 -32.93 21.12 -20.39
CA PRO A 450 -32.71 22.45 -20.94
C PRO A 450 -33.35 23.58 -20.11
N SER A 451 -32.84 24.77 -20.41
CA SER A 451 -33.37 26.10 -20.14
C SER A 451 -34.90 26.23 -20.10
N THR A 452 -35.40 26.89 -19.05
CA THR A 452 -36.66 27.63 -19.10
C THR A 452 -36.46 29.03 -18.55
N GLU A 453 -36.88 29.97 -19.37
CA GLU A 453 -36.86 31.42 -19.23
C GLU A 453 -37.65 31.92 -18.03
N ALA A 454 -37.18 33.04 -17.49
CA ALA A 454 -37.94 33.93 -16.62
C ALA A 454 -38.93 34.79 -17.45
N PRO A 455 -40.09 35.15 -16.90
CA PRO A 455 -40.78 36.37 -17.28
C PRO A 455 -40.58 37.47 -16.24
N GLN A 456 -40.49 38.68 -16.76
CA GLN A 456 -40.41 39.97 -16.08
C GLN A 456 -41.57 40.20 -15.10
N GLN A 457 -41.23 40.77 -13.93
CA GLN A 457 -41.83 42.01 -13.40
C GLN A 457 -40.86 42.69 -12.43
#